data_AF-A0A936Q7S0-F1
#
_entry.id   AF-A0A936Q7S0-F1
#
_cell.length_a   1.000
_cell.length_b   1.000
_cell.length_c   1.000
_cell.angle_alpha   90.00
_cell.angle_beta   90.00
_cell.angle_gamma   90.00
#
_symmetry.space_group_name_H-M   'P 1'
#
loop_
_entity.id
_entity.type
_entity.pdbx_description
1 polymer ?
#
loop_
_entity_poly.entity_id
_entity_poly.type
_entity_poly.pdbx_seq_one_letter_code
_entity_poly.pdbx_strand_id
1 'polypeptide(L)'
;MTKALLFAVAALVFGVLAVVVPDRLFPPEMNYRTISTFGEAFRGFILGSFRFAMGAFAGLALVAGLASLGGAGARRPVALVVSSLFAIGVIAVSGFAFRGFTHFPAGGSLEERHRWAEMRLDRPYRAVAVWVAASPALREALGEALGFGPATDARNVVFVGKEEWSTTLTLDVEGEKGSGRLVLEATLPFSPEDARAAVGSAVLEAAGRRIVLDSSGSAVGR
;
A
#
# COMPACT_ATOMS: atom_id res chain seq x y z
N MET A 1 9.95 25.16 38.54
CA MET A 1 10.00 25.63 37.13
C MET A 1 10.47 24.54 36.14
N THR A 2 11.54 23.79 36.42
CA THR A 2 12.15 22.83 35.48
C THR A 2 11.21 21.72 34.97
N LYS A 3 10.29 21.22 35.82
CA LYS A 3 9.33 20.17 35.44
C LYS A 3 8.25 20.68 34.47
N ALA A 4 7.72 21.89 34.67
CA ALA A 4 6.72 22.47 33.78
C ALA A 4 7.30 22.77 32.39
N LEU A 5 8.57 23.19 32.32
CA LEU A 5 9.29 23.37 31.05
C LEU A 5 9.45 22.04 30.29
N LEU A 6 9.81 20.95 30.99
CA LEU A 6 9.88 19.61 30.41
C LEU A 6 8.54 19.14 29.82
N PHE A 7 7.43 19.40 30.51
CA PHE A 7 6.09 19.04 30.02
C PHE A 7 5.65 19.89 28.81
N ALA A 8 5.98 21.18 28.79
CA ALA A 8 5.70 22.05 27.64
C ALA A 8 6.51 21.64 26.40
N VAL A 9 7.79 21.29 26.58
CA VAL A 9 8.64 20.76 25.50
C VAL A 9 8.12 19.41 25.01
N ALA A 10 7.70 18.52 25.91
CA ALA A 10 7.07 17.25 25.52
C ALA A 10 5.80 17.49 24.70
N ALA A 11 4.90 18.37 25.15
CA ALA A 11 3.67 18.70 24.41
C ALA A 11 3.95 19.23 23.00
N LEU A 12 4.99 20.07 22.85
CA LEU A 12 5.42 20.60 21.55
C LEU A 12 5.99 19.49 20.65
N VAL A 13 6.87 18.64 21.17
CA VAL A 13 7.47 17.51 20.43
C VAL A 13 6.40 16.52 19.99
N PHE A 14 5.48 16.14 20.88
CA PHE A 14 4.35 15.27 20.52
C PHE A 14 3.41 15.96 19.53
N GLY A 15 3.12 17.25 19.66
CA GLY A 15 2.33 17.99 18.68
C GLY A 15 2.96 18.00 17.27
N VAL A 16 4.27 18.20 17.17
CA VAL A 16 5.00 18.14 15.88
C VAL A 16 5.02 16.72 15.33
N LEU A 17 5.29 15.71 16.17
CA LEU A 17 5.26 14.31 15.76
C LEU A 17 3.85 13.88 15.29
N ALA A 18 2.78 14.45 15.86
CA ALA A 18 1.40 14.18 15.46
C ALA A 18 1.11 14.54 14.00
N VAL A 19 1.82 15.54 13.48
CA VAL A 19 1.67 16.05 12.12
C VAL A 19 2.66 15.35 11.20
N VAL A 20 3.94 15.30 11.59
CA VAL A 20 5.04 14.85 10.73
C VAL A 20 5.10 13.33 10.59
N VAL A 21 4.87 12.57 11.68
CA VAL A 21 5.01 11.11 11.66
C VAL A 21 3.97 10.46 10.75
N PRO A 22 2.68 10.82 10.79
CA PRO A 22 1.71 10.26 9.85
C PRO A 22 2.04 10.54 8.39
N ASP A 23 2.48 11.75 8.08
CA ASP A 23 2.80 12.14 6.70
C ASP A 23 4.10 11.45 6.21
N ARG A 24 5.04 11.12 7.10
CA ARG A 24 6.25 10.32 6.80
C ARG A 24 5.98 8.81 6.73
N LEU A 25 5.07 8.30 7.57
CA LEU A 25 4.65 6.90 7.58
C LEU A 25 3.71 6.60 6.40
N PHE A 26 2.94 7.59 5.95
CA PHE A 26 1.98 7.48 4.85
C PHE A 26 2.17 8.62 3.84
N PRO A 27 3.33 8.69 3.16
CA PRO A 27 3.61 9.74 2.19
C PRO A 27 2.51 9.79 1.11
N PRO A 28 2.10 10.99 0.65
CA PRO A 28 0.99 11.14 -0.27
C PRO A 28 1.22 10.66 -1.72
N GLU A 29 2.22 9.84 -2.04
CA GLU A 29 2.58 9.54 -3.44
C GLU A 29 2.50 8.04 -3.86
N MET A 30 1.55 7.81 -4.79
CA MET A 30 1.59 7.08 -6.07
C MET A 30 1.80 5.55 -6.21
N ASN A 31 2.23 4.78 -5.21
CA ASN A 31 2.69 3.40 -5.51
C ASN A 31 1.79 2.20 -5.20
N TYR A 32 0.61 2.37 -4.60
CA TYR A 32 -0.47 1.37 -4.65
C TYR A 32 -1.73 1.93 -3.98
N ARG A 33 -2.90 1.60 -4.53
CA ARG A 33 -4.18 1.88 -3.88
C ARG A 33 -5.08 0.68 -4.14
N THR A 34 -5.29 -0.19 -3.15
CA THR A 34 -6.56 -0.92 -3.08
C THR A 34 -7.60 0.13 -2.75
N ILE A 35 -8.21 0.73 -3.78
CA ILE A 35 -9.32 1.64 -3.56
C ILE A 35 -10.51 0.73 -3.28
N SER A 36 -10.67 0.36 -2.02
CA SER A 36 -12.00 0.09 -1.48
C SER A 36 -12.40 1.35 -0.72
N THR A 37 -13.69 1.72 -0.78
CA THR A 37 -14.26 2.80 0.05
C THR A 37 -13.91 2.60 1.53
N PHE A 38 -13.76 1.33 1.94
CA PHE A 38 -13.30 0.92 3.26
C PHE A 38 -11.83 1.28 3.52
N GLY A 39 -10.92 1.09 2.56
CA GLY A 39 -9.51 1.43 2.71
C GLY A 39 -9.23 2.93 2.85
N GLU A 40 -9.98 3.78 2.14
CA GLU A 40 -9.92 5.23 2.31
C GLU A 40 -10.51 5.69 3.64
N ALA A 41 -11.68 5.16 4.01
CA ALA A 41 -12.32 5.43 5.30
C ALA A 41 -11.44 4.95 6.46
N PHE A 42 -10.79 3.79 6.33
CA PHE A 42 -9.89 3.24 7.32
C PHE A 42 -8.58 4.03 7.42
N ARG A 43 -7.98 4.46 6.29
CA ARG A 43 -6.81 5.36 6.31
C ARG A 43 -7.17 6.69 6.97
N GLY A 44 -8.32 7.27 6.63
CA GLY A 44 -8.84 8.48 7.26
C GLY A 44 -9.07 8.27 8.76
N PHE A 45 -9.65 7.14 9.14
CA PHE A 45 -9.88 6.76 10.53
C PHE A 45 -8.57 6.56 11.31
N ILE A 46 -7.57 5.88 10.75
CA ILE A 46 -6.26 5.68 11.40
C ILE A 46 -5.49 6.99 11.51
N LEU A 47 -5.40 7.77 10.44
CA LEU A 47 -4.73 9.08 10.47
C LEU A 47 -5.44 10.04 11.44
N GLY A 48 -6.77 10.05 11.42
CA GLY A 48 -7.59 10.81 12.35
C GLY A 48 -7.39 10.37 13.81
N SER A 49 -7.38 9.06 14.06
CA SER A 49 -7.16 8.49 15.39
C SER A 49 -5.76 8.76 15.91
N PHE A 50 -4.74 8.70 15.06
CA PHE A 50 -3.35 9.02 15.43
C PHE A 50 -3.21 10.51 15.78
N ARG A 51 -3.75 11.40 14.94
CA ARG A 51 -3.77 12.85 15.19
C ARG A 51 -4.53 13.19 16.47
N PHE A 52 -5.68 12.55 16.68
CA PHE A 52 -6.47 12.70 17.90
C PHE A 52 -5.70 12.24 19.14
N ALA A 53 -5.10 11.05 19.11
CA ALA A 53 -4.34 10.51 20.24
C ALA A 53 -3.18 11.44 20.59
N MET A 54 -2.38 11.85 19.60
CA MET A 54 -1.24 12.74 19.83
C MET A 54 -1.66 14.15 20.29
N GLY A 55 -2.79 14.67 19.79
CA GLY A 55 -3.37 15.92 20.27
C GLY A 55 -3.86 15.83 21.72
N ALA A 56 -4.54 14.73 22.08
CA ALA A 56 -4.96 14.46 23.45
C ALA A 56 -3.76 14.36 24.40
N PHE A 57 -2.65 13.76 23.96
CA PHE A 57 -1.38 13.75 24.68
C PHE A 57 -0.79 15.13 24.91
N ALA A 58 -0.74 15.96 23.86
CA ALA A 58 -0.24 17.33 23.99
C ALA A 58 -1.08 18.11 25.01
N GLY A 59 -2.41 17.95 24.97
CA GLY A 59 -3.32 18.54 25.96
C GLY A 59 -3.10 18.02 27.38
N LEU A 60 -2.93 16.71 27.56
CA LEU A 60 -2.67 16.10 28.88
C LEU A 60 -1.30 16.50 29.44
N ALA A 61 -0.27 16.58 28.60
CA ALA A 61 1.06 17.06 28.99
C ALA A 61 0.99 18.54 29.42
N LEU A 62 0.23 19.38 28.71
CA LEU A 62 0.01 20.77 29.08
C LEU A 62 -0.73 20.91 30.41
N VAL A 63 -1.83 20.17 30.60
CA VAL A 63 -2.60 20.18 31.86
C VAL A 63 -1.76 19.68 33.04
N ALA A 64 -0.96 18.62 32.85
CA ALA A 64 -0.03 18.15 33.87
C ALA A 64 1.06 19.18 34.19
N GLY A 65 1.58 19.87 33.18
CA GLY A 65 2.53 20.97 33.33
C GLY A 65 1.94 22.13 34.14
N LEU A 66 0.72 22.56 33.82
CA LEU A 66 0.00 23.62 34.53
C LEU A 66 -0.37 23.21 35.97
N ALA A 67 -0.85 21.99 36.18
CA ALA A 67 -1.16 21.47 37.52
C ALA A 67 0.10 21.36 38.41
N SER A 68 1.26 21.08 37.80
CA SER A 68 2.55 21.07 38.51
C SER A 68 3.02 22.46 38.95
N LEU A 69 2.56 23.53 38.28
CA LEU A 69 2.78 24.92 38.71
C LEU A 69 1.87 25.30 39.89
N GLY A 70 0.69 24.66 40.01
CA GLY A 70 -0.28 24.89 41.08
C GLY A 70 -0.14 24.01 42.33
N GLY A 71 0.87 23.14 42.42
CA GLY A 71 1.17 22.36 43.63
C GLY A 71 0.36 21.08 43.89
N ALA A 72 -0.46 20.62 42.93
CA ALA A 72 -1.27 19.39 43.09
C ALA A 72 -0.46 18.09 42.85
N GLY A 73 -0.65 17.09 43.70
CA GLY A 73 0.13 15.83 43.74
C GLY A 73 0.02 14.93 42.50
N ALA A 74 1.18 14.48 42.01
CA ALA A 74 1.42 13.83 40.71
C ALA A 74 1.03 12.34 40.57
N ARG A 75 -0.01 11.83 41.27
CA ARG A 75 -0.41 10.41 41.15
C ARG A 75 -1.41 10.11 40.01
N ARG A 76 -2.28 11.05 39.66
CA ARG A 76 -3.22 10.92 38.51
C ARG A 76 -2.59 11.05 37.10
N PRO A 77 -1.52 11.82 36.84
CA PRO A 77 -0.98 11.99 35.48
C PRO A 77 -0.20 10.78 34.96
N VAL A 78 0.32 9.89 35.81
CA VAL A 78 1.12 8.73 35.37
C VAL A 78 0.27 7.69 34.63
N ALA A 79 -0.93 7.37 35.13
CA ALA A 79 -1.85 6.44 34.47
C ALA A 79 -2.31 6.95 33.09
N LEU A 80 -2.51 8.27 32.97
CA LEU A 80 -2.84 8.92 31.71
C LEU A 80 -1.68 8.87 30.72
N VAL A 81 -0.44 9.13 31.15
CA VAL A 81 0.75 9.01 30.29
C VAL A 81 0.96 7.57 29.82
N VAL A 82 0.79 6.57 30.70
CA VAL A 82 0.95 5.16 30.34
C VAL A 82 -0.15 4.68 29.39
N SER A 83 -1.42 5.00 29.67
CA SER A 83 -2.56 4.63 28.80
C SER A 83 -2.41 5.26 27.41
N SER A 84 -1.93 6.49 27.36
CA SER A 84 -1.73 7.18 26.11
C SER A 84 -0.52 6.56 25.36
N LEU A 85 0.59 6.20 26.04
CA LEU A 85 1.75 5.56 25.37
C LEU A 85 1.37 4.21 24.78
N PHE A 86 0.51 3.48 25.48
CA PHE A 86 -0.09 2.25 24.97
C PHE A 86 -0.95 2.52 23.73
N ALA A 87 -1.76 3.59 23.71
CA ALA A 87 -2.54 3.97 22.52
C ALA A 87 -1.65 4.33 21.31
N ILE A 88 -0.56 5.08 21.50
CA ILE A 88 0.43 5.31 20.42
C ILE A 88 1.03 4.00 19.95
N GLY A 89 1.41 3.11 20.88
CA GLY A 89 1.96 1.80 20.56
C GLY A 89 1.00 0.98 19.69
N VAL A 90 -0.28 0.90 20.08
CA VAL A 90 -1.32 0.22 19.31
C VAL A 90 -1.45 0.84 17.92
N ILE A 91 -1.57 2.17 17.81
CA ILE A 91 -1.77 2.81 16.50
C ILE A 91 -0.51 2.69 15.62
N ALA A 92 0.69 2.79 16.18
CA ALA A 92 1.94 2.60 15.45
C ALA A 92 2.09 1.15 14.95
N VAL A 93 1.77 0.16 15.78
CA VAL A 93 1.77 -1.26 15.40
C VAL A 93 0.70 -1.54 14.35
N SER A 94 -0.51 -0.98 14.50
CA SER A 94 -1.57 -1.09 13.49
C SER A 94 -1.17 -0.42 12.17
N GLY A 95 -0.53 0.75 12.21
CA GLY A 95 -0.03 1.44 11.03
C GLY A 95 1.10 0.69 10.33
N PHE A 96 2.05 0.13 11.09
CA PHE A 96 3.14 -0.70 10.56
C PHE A 96 2.62 -2.00 9.94
N ALA A 97 1.71 -2.69 10.64
CA ALA A 97 1.02 -3.85 10.10
C ALA A 97 0.37 -3.50 8.76
N PHE A 98 -0.39 -2.39 8.71
CA PHE A 98 -1.09 -1.95 7.50
C PHE A 98 -0.15 -1.53 6.35
N ARG A 99 1.01 -0.93 6.64
CA ARG A 99 2.03 -0.63 5.63
C ARG A 99 2.54 -1.91 4.95
N GLY A 100 2.74 -2.96 5.74
CA GLY A 100 3.06 -4.30 5.25
C GLY A 100 1.93 -4.95 4.43
N PHE A 101 0.68 -4.47 4.54
CA PHE A 101 -0.47 -4.92 3.73
C PHE A 101 -0.69 -4.12 2.44
N THR A 102 -0.13 -2.93 2.30
CA THR A 102 -0.57 -1.97 1.28
C THR A 102 0.55 -1.38 0.41
N HIS A 103 1.80 -1.75 0.63
CA HIS A 103 2.90 -1.23 -0.20
C HIS A 103 3.53 -2.36 -1.00
N PHE A 104 3.63 -2.15 -2.32
CA PHE A 104 4.42 -2.99 -3.20
C PHE A 104 5.89 -3.03 -2.72
N PRO A 105 6.58 -4.18 -2.80
CA PRO A 105 7.99 -4.24 -2.49
C PRO A 105 8.75 -3.27 -3.41
N ALA A 106 9.36 -2.23 -2.84
CA ALA A 106 10.15 -1.25 -3.60
C ALA A 106 11.48 -1.84 -4.12
N GLY A 107 11.79 -3.08 -3.74
CA GLY A 107 12.94 -3.86 -4.18
C GLY A 107 12.67 -5.36 -3.96
N GLY A 108 13.61 -6.19 -4.39
CA GLY A 108 13.48 -7.64 -4.38
C GLY A 108 13.53 -8.22 -5.79
N SER A 109 13.80 -9.52 -5.89
CA SER A 109 13.83 -10.21 -7.17
C SER A 109 12.44 -10.22 -7.82
N LEU A 110 12.39 -10.43 -9.14
CA LEU A 110 11.13 -10.59 -9.89
C LEU A 110 10.22 -11.65 -9.25
N GLU A 111 10.83 -12.76 -8.78
CA GLU A 111 10.14 -13.86 -8.10
C GLU A 111 9.58 -13.47 -6.73
N GLU A 112 10.31 -12.69 -5.94
CA GLU A 112 9.82 -12.17 -4.66
C GLU A 112 8.61 -11.24 -4.86
N ARG A 113 8.67 -10.39 -5.89
CA ARG A 113 7.56 -9.51 -6.27
C ARG A 113 6.34 -10.30 -6.75
N HIS A 114 6.55 -11.36 -7.52
CA HIS A 114 5.50 -12.28 -7.94
C HIS A 114 4.82 -12.94 -6.74
N ARG A 115 5.61 -13.59 -5.86
CA ARG A 115 5.11 -14.26 -4.64
C ARG A 115 4.36 -13.28 -3.73
N TRP A 116 4.87 -12.07 -3.56
CA TRP A 116 4.18 -11.04 -2.80
C TRP A 116 2.82 -10.71 -3.42
N ALA A 117 2.77 -10.52 -4.73
CA ALA A 117 1.54 -10.16 -5.43
C ALA A 117 0.50 -11.29 -5.38
N GLU A 118 0.91 -12.54 -5.52
CA GLU A 118 0.02 -13.70 -5.34
C GLU A 118 -0.58 -13.75 -3.93
N MET A 119 0.22 -13.51 -2.89
CA MET A 119 -0.27 -13.55 -1.50
C MET A 119 -1.18 -12.37 -1.14
N ARG A 120 -0.97 -11.19 -1.76
CA ARG A 120 -1.63 -9.94 -1.32
C ARG A 120 -2.78 -9.51 -2.22
N LEU A 121 -2.61 -9.64 -3.52
CA LEU A 121 -3.65 -9.34 -4.49
C LEU A 121 -4.54 -10.55 -4.74
N ASP A 122 -4.05 -11.74 -4.42
CA ASP A 122 -4.83 -12.98 -4.43
C ASP A 122 -5.46 -13.25 -5.81
N ARG A 123 -6.77 -13.44 -5.87
CA ARG A 123 -7.51 -13.87 -7.06
C ARG A 123 -7.32 -12.97 -8.30
N PRO A 124 -7.49 -11.63 -8.25
CA PRO A 124 -7.30 -10.78 -9.43
C PRO A 124 -5.88 -10.85 -10.01
N TYR A 125 -4.84 -10.92 -9.18
CA TYR A 125 -3.47 -11.06 -9.69
C TYR A 125 -3.23 -12.45 -10.26
N ARG A 126 -3.69 -13.51 -9.60
CA ARG A 126 -3.55 -14.89 -10.11
C ARG A 126 -4.23 -15.06 -11.48
N ALA A 127 -5.40 -14.45 -11.69
CA ALA A 127 -6.07 -14.49 -12.99
C ALA A 127 -5.25 -13.78 -14.09
N VAL A 128 -4.65 -12.62 -13.77
CA VAL A 128 -3.73 -11.93 -14.68
C VAL A 128 -2.46 -12.76 -14.92
N ALA A 129 -1.87 -13.35 -13.89
CA ALA A 129 -0.67 -14.19 -13.98
C ALA A 129 -0.90 -15.38 -14.92
N VAL A 130 -2.05 -16.04 -14.83
CA VAL A 130 -2.46 -17.12 -15.75
C VAL A 130 -2.55 -16.60 -17.18
N TRP A 131 -3.13 -15.42 -17.39
CA TRP A 131 -3.22 -14.82 -18.73
C TRP A 131 -1.84 -14.49 -19.31
N VAL A 132 -0.94 -13.90 -18.50
CA VAL A 132 0.43 -13.55 -18.90
C VAL A 132 1.21 -14.80 -19.28
N ALA A 133 1.14 -15.84 -18.45
CA ALA A 133 1.82 -17.12 -18.70
C ALA A 133 1.29 -17.82 -19.97
N ALA A 134 0.01 -17.62 -20.31
CA ALA A 134 -0.62 -18.21 -21.49
C ALA A 134 -0.47 -17.37 -22.77
N SER A 135 0.01 -16.13 -22.69
CA SER A 135 0.06 -15.22 -23.84
C SER A 135 1.08 -15.68 -24.90
N PRO A 136 0.63 -15.97 -26.13
CA PRO A 136 1.52 -16.36 -27.22
C PRO A 136 2.50 -15.26 -27.62
N ALA A 137 2.06 -14.00 -27.64
CA ALA A 137 2.89 -12.88 -28.06
C ALA A 137 4.02 -12.58 -27.07
N LEU A 138 3.77 -12.73 -25.76
CA LEU A 138 4.80 -12.63 -24.74
C LEU A 138 5.86 -13.72 -24.93
N ARG A 139 5.45 -14.96 -25.17
CA ARG A 139 6.38 -16.08 -25.42
C ARG A 139 7.19 -15.90 -26.70
N GLU A 140 6.55 -15.39 -27.75
CA GLU A 140 7.26 -15.12 -28.98
C GLU A 140 8.31 -14.02 -28.80
N ALA A 141 7.96 -12.94 -28.11
CA ALA A 141 8.84 -11.80 -27.88
C ALA A 141 9.97 -12.09 -26.88
N LEU A 142 9.68 -12.81 -25.80
CA LEU A 142 10.57 -12.96 -24.63
C LEU A 142 11.06 -14.39 -24.38
N GLY A 143 10.49 -15.41 -25.01
CA GLY A 143 10.85 -16.84 -24.81
C GLY A 143 9.79 -17.62 -24.01
N GLU A 144 9.95 -18.94 -23.90
CA GLU A 144 8.94 -19.82 -23.28
C GLU A 144 8.94 -19.73 -21.75
N ALA A 145 10.13 -19.67 -21.12
CA ALA A 145 10.28 -19.57 -19.68
C ALA A 145 10.14 -18.10 -19.24
N LEU A 146 8.91 -17.67 -18.95
CA LEU A 146 8.61 -16.32 -18.49
C LEU A 146 8.64 -16.23 -16.96
N GLY A 147 9.49 -15.35 -16.44
CA GLY A 147 9.31 -14.76 -15.12
C GLY A 147 8.55 -13.44 -15.26
N PHE A 148 7.69 -13.10 -14.31
CA PHE A 148 7.09 -11.76 -14.26
C PHE A 148 6.73 -11.35 -12.85
N GLY A 149 6.77 -10.05 -12.59
CA GLY A 149 6.43 -9.47 -11.30
C GLY A 149 6.01 -8.02 -11.46
N PRO A 150 5.21 -7.45 -10.53
CA PRO A 150 4.78 -6.06 -10.65
C PRO A 150 5.97 -5.09 -10.61
N ALA A 151 5.99 -4.14 -11.54
CA ALA A 151 7.03 -3.11 -11.67
C ALA A 151 7.05 -2.18 -10.45
N THR A 152 8.25 -1.87 -9.94
CA THR A 152 8.44 -1.10 -8.69
C THR A 152 8.29 0.41 -8.88
N ASP A 153 8.47 0.89 -10.10
CA ASP A 153 8.43 2.29 -10.53
C ASP A 153 7.14 2.64 -11.29
N ALA A 154 6.12 1.78 -11.21
CA ALA A 154 4.91 1.93 -12.00
C ALA A 154 3.63 1.82 -11.17
N ARG A 155 2.56 2.39 -11.75
CA ARG A 155 1.23 2.36 -11.15
C ARG A 155 0.63 0.97 -11.28
N ASN A 156 0.51 0.29 -10.15
CA ASN A 156 -0.24 -0.95 -9.99
C ASN A 156 -1.47 -0.66 -9.10
N VAL A 157 -2.66 -0.96 -9.59
CA VAL A 157 -3.93 -0.65 -8.92
C VAL A 157 -4.88 -1.82 -9.03
N VAL A 158 -5.52 -2.17 -7.92
CA VAL A 158 -6.63 -3.11 -7.87
C VAL A 158 -7.81 -2.39 -7.21
N PHE A 159 -8.85 -2.16 -7.99
CA PHE A 159 -10.12 -1.60 -7.54
C PHE A 159 -11.08 -2.75 -7.23
N VAL A 160 -11.75 -2.67 -6.07
CA VAL A 160 -12.79 -3.61 -5.68
C VAL A 160 -14.14 -2.94 -5.92
N GLY A 161 -14.79 -3.31 -7.01
CA GLY A 161 -16.13 -2.85 -7.34
C GLY A 161 -17.22 -3.57 -6.55
N LYS A 162 -18.47 -3.37 -6.95
CA LYS A 162 -19.62 -4.01 -6.32
C LYS A 162 -19.75 -5.49 -6.71
N GLU A 163 -19.36 -5.83 -7.94
CA GLU A 163 -19.59 -7.15 -8.55
C GLU A 163 -18.31 -7.73 -9.18
N GLU A 164 -17.25 -6.93 -9.30
CA GLU A 164 -16.01 -7.28 -9.97
C GLU A 164 -14.80 -6.57 -9.37
N TRP A 165 -13.61 -7.14 -9.60
CA TRP A 165 -12.33 -6.45 -9.48
C TRP A 165 -11.99 -5.79 -10.80
N SER A 166 -11.46 -4.58 -10.76
CA SER A 166 -10.82 -3.92 -11.91
C SER A 166 -9.35 -3.69 -11.59
N THR A 167 -8.47 -4.05 -12.51
CA THR A 167 -7.02 -4.01 -12.29
C THR A 167 -6.35 -3.20 -13.38
N THR A 168 -5.37 -2.39 -12.99
CA THR A 168 -4.40 -1.76 -13.88
C THR A 168 -3.04 -2.14 -13.36
N LEU A 169 -2.34 -3.03 -14.05
CA LEU A 169 -1.06 -3.58 -13.61
C LEU A 169 0.02 -3.27 -14.64
N THR A 170 1.19 -2.90 -14.13
CA THR A 170 2.42 -2.84 -14.89
C THR A 170 3.36 -3.92 -14.36
N LEU A 171 3.70 -4.87 -15.20
CA LEU A 171 4.56 -6.00 -14.87
C LEU A 171 5.89 -5.86 -15.60
N ASP A 172 6.98 -6.06 -14.88
CA ASP A 172 8.24 -6.42 -15.52
C ASP A 172 8.16 -7.90 -15.89
N VAL A 173 8.58 -8.24 -17.10
CA VAL A 173 8.58 -9.60 -17.63
C VAL A 173 9.99 -9.91 -18.12
N GLU A 174 10.51 -11.05 -17.71
CA GLU A 174 11.83 -11.55 -18.09
C GLU A 174 11.67 -12.93 -18.73
N GLY A 175 12.40 -13.16 -19.82
CA GLY A 175 12.50 -14.46 -20.45
C GLY A 175 13.84 -14.64 -21.13
N GLU A 176 14.02 -15.79 -21.77
CA GLU A 176 15.27 -16.19 -22.42
C GLU A 176 15.76 -15.21 -23.50
N LYS A 177 14.83 -14.55 -24.20
CA LYS A 177 15.13 -13.59 -25.27
C LYS A 177 15.35 -12.16 -24.76
N GLY A 178 15.17 -11.92 -23.46
CA GLY A 178 15.38 -10.63 -22.82
C GLY A 178 14.24 -10.23 -21.88
N SER A 179 14.19 -8.94 -21.58
CA SER A 179 13.21 -8.36 -20.67
C SER A 179 12.27 -7.40 -21.40
N GLY A 180 11.07 -7.23 -20.85
CA GLY A 180 10.09 -6.27 -21.31
C GLY A 180 9.20 -5.76 -20.18
N ARG A 181 8.37 -4.78 -20.51
CA ARG A 181 7.38 -4.21 -19.59
C ARG A 181 6.00 -4.38 -20.18
N LEU A 182 5.12 -5.02 -19.43
CA LEU A 182 3.73 -5.26 -19.80
C LEU A 182 2.83 -4.34 -19.00
N VAL A 183 2.06 -3.50 -19.67
CA VAL A 183 0.98 -2.72 -19.06
C VAL A 183 -0.34 -3.34 -19.47
N LEU A 184 -1.20 -3.65 -18.51
CA LEU A 184 -2.50 -4.26 -18.79
C LEU A 184 -3.61 -3.74 -17.88
N GLU A 185 -4.81 -3.74 -18.43
CA GLU A 185 -6.06 -3.49 -17.72
C GLU A 185 -6.96 -4.71 -17.84
N ALA A 186 -7.45 -5.20 -16.72
CA ALA A 186 -8.30 -6.38 -16.69
C ALA A 186 -9.41 -6.27 -15.64
N THR A 187 -10.58 -6.82 -15.96
CA THR A 187 -11.67 -7.01 -15.00
C THR A 187 -11.85 -8.48 -14.67
N LEU A 188 -12.32 -8.77 -13.46
CA LEU A 188 -12.58 -10.13 -13.00
C LEU A 188 -13.86 -10.13 -12.15
N PRO A 189 -14.92 -10.86 -12.53
CA PRO A 189 -16.14 -10.92 -11.73
C PRO A 189 -15.93 -11.72 -10.44
N PHE A 190 -16.67 -11.36 -9.38
CA PHE A 190 -16.63 -12.10 -8.11
C PHE A 190 -17.15 -13.52 -8.24
N SER A 191 -18.05 -13.78 -9.18
CA SER A 191 -18.65 -15.08 -9.44
C SER A 191 -18.76 -15.34 -10.94
N PRO A 192 -18.52 -16.58 -11.42
CA PRO A 192 -18.06 -17.74 -10.64
C PRO A 192 -16.59 -17.60 -10.23
N GLU A 193 -16.12 -18.42 -9.28
CA GLU A 193 -14.75 -18.31 -8.71
C GLU A 193 -13.64 -18.60 -9.73
N ASP A 194 -13.94 -19.43 -10.72
CA ASP A 194 -13.06 -19.84 -11.82
C ASP A 194 -13.14 -18.92 -13.05
N ALA A 195 -13.84 -17.79 -12.94
CA ALA A 195 -13.90 -16.81 -14.02
C ALA A 195 -12.48 -16.38 -14.46
N ARG A 196 -12.30 -16.23 -15.77
CA ARG A 196 -11.06 -15.71 -16.35
C ARG A 196 -11.07 -14.18 -16.27
N ALA A 197 -9.89 -13.59 -16.13
CA ALA A 197 -9.74 -12.15 -16.27
C ALA A 197 -10.07 -11.73 -17.70
N ALA A 198 -10.98 -10.76 -17.84
CA ALA A 198 -11.27 -10.10 -19.09
C ALA A 198 -10.25 -8.97 -19.28
N VAL A 199 -9.24 -9.21 -20.11
CA VAL A 199 -8.22 -8.20 -20.44
C VAL A 199 -8.78 -7.26 -21.49
N GLY A 200 -8.96 -6.00 -21.10
CA GLY A 200 -9.50 -4.95 -21.97
C GLY A 200 -8.42 -4.23 -22.79
N SER A 201 -7.26 -4.00 -22.19
CA SER A 201 -6.09 -3.45 -22.88
C SER A 201 -4.83 -4.12 -22.38
N ALA A 202 -3.91 -4.44 -23.27
CA ALA A 202 -2.59 -4.95 -22.91
C ALA A 202 -1.55 -4.51 -23.93
N VAL A 203 -0.39 -4.06 -23.44
CA VAL A 203 0.70 -3.53 -24.25
C VAL A 203 2.02 -4.03 -23.69
N LEU A 204 2.78 -4.72 -24.52
CA LEU A 204 4.15 -5.15 -24.21
C LEU A 204 5.15 -4.21 -24.87
N GLU A 205 6.07 -3.67 -24.09
CA GLU A 205 7.27 -2.99 -24.56
C GLU A 205 8.48 -3.90 -24.34
N ALA A 206 9.05 -4.42 -25.44
CA ALA A 206 10.20 -5.32 -25.40
C ALA A 206 11.13 -5.02 -26.58
N ALA A 207 12.44 -5.03 -26.34
CA ALA A 207 13.47 -4.78 -27.36
C ALA A 207 13.22 -3.49 -28.20
N GLY A 208 12.73 -2.43 -27.56
CA GLY A 208 12.42 -1.15 -28.22
C GLY A 208 11.18 -1.16 -29.11
N ARG A 209 10.39 -2.24 -29.09
CA ARG A 209 9.13 -2.37 -29.83
C ARG A 209 7.95 -2.36 -28.87
N ARG A 210 6.88 -1.71 -29.28
CA ARG A 210 5.59 -1.70 -28.60
C ARG A 210 4.62 -2.64 -29.33
N ILE A 211 4.08 -3.63 -28.62
CA ILE A 211 3.22 -4.68 -29.14
C ILE A 211 1.89 -4.59 -28.42
N VAL A 212 0.81 -4.30 -29.14
CA VAL A 212 -0.55 -4.31 -28.60
C VAL A 212 -1.06 -5.74 -28.59
N LEU A 213 -1.69 -6.14 -27.48
CA LEU A 213 -2.19 -7.48 -27.25
C LEU A 213 -3.72 -7.47 -27.19
N ASP A 214 -4.35 -8.47 -27.80
CA ASP A 214 -5.79 -8.70 -27.68
C ASP A 214 -6.14 -9.41 -26.36
N SER A 215 -7.43 -9.70 -26.13
CA SER A 215 -7.90 -10.39 -24.92
C SER A 215 -7.38 -11.82 -24.77
N SER A 216 -6.83 -12.43 -25.83
CA SER A 216 -6.19 -13.76 -25.79
C SER A 216 -4.69 -13.70 -25.52
N GLY A 217 -4.11 -12.49 -25.48
CA GLY A 217 -2.66 -12.29 -25.38
C GLY A 217 -1.94 -12.47 -26.71
N SER A 218 -2.65 -12.37 -27.83
CA SER A 218 -2.06 -12.40 -29.18
C SER A 218 -1.77 -10.98 -29.66
N ALA A 219 -0.75 -10.81 -30.52
CA ALA A 219 -0.39 -9.51 -31.05
C ALA A 219 -1.45 -9.00 -32.05
N VAL A 220 -1.91 -7.77 -31.88
CA VAL A 220 -2.86 -7.11 -32.79
C VAL A 220 -2.09 -6.47 -33.95
N GLY A 221 -2.50 -6.78 -35.19
CA GLY A 221 -2.03 -6.07 -36.39
C GLY A 221 -0.68 -6.55 -36.93
N ARG A 222 -0.46 -7.87 -36.97
CA ARG A 222 0.61 -8.46 -37.79
C ARG A 222 0.22 -8.57 -39.25
#